data_AF-A0A355YEK7-F1
#
_entry.id   AF-A0A355YEK7-F1
#
_cell.length_a   1.000
_cell.length_b   1.000
_cell.length_c   1.000
_cell.angle_alpha   90.00
_cell.angle_beta   90.00
_cell.angle_gamma   90.00
#
_symmetry.space_group_name_H-M   'P 1'
#
loop_
_entity.id
_entity.type
_entity.pdbx_description
1 polymer ?
#
loop_
_entity_poly.entity_id
_entity_poly.type
_entity_poly.pdbx_seq_one_letter_code
_entity_poly.pdbx_strand_id
1 'polypeptide(L)' 'MDVDPQGRVTHVEVEVAEGVGERIRDRAIAAGYLTLFPPDPARATTPLRWRRTLSFAPE' A
#
# COMPACT_ATOMS: atom_id res chain seq x y z
N MET A 1 2.02 -3.17 2.12
CA MET A 1 1.16 -3.70 1.03
C MET A 1 1.80 -4.96 0.52
N ASP A 2 1.03 -6.03 0.37
CA ASP A 2 1.51 -7.29 -0.21
C ASP A 2 1.05 -7.37 -1.68
N VAL A 3 1.94 -7.82 -2.57
CA VAL A 3 1.74 -7.77 -4.03
C VAL A 3 1.94 -9.17 -4.63
N ASP A 4 0.99 -9.57 -5.49
CA ASP A 4 1.02 -10.86 -6.17
C ASP A 4 1.92 -10.85 -7.45
N PRO A 5 2.14 -12.03 -8.07
CA PRO A 5 2.93 -12.13 -9.30
C PRO A 5 2.34 -11.40 -10.50
N GLN A 6 1.04 -11.10 -10.50
CA GLN A 6 0.38 -10.32 -11.55
C GLN A 6 0.50 -8.82 -11.31
N GLY A 7 1.08 -8.40 -10.18
CA GLY A 7 1.25 -7.01 -9.83
C GLY A 7 0.03 -6.36 -9.16
N ARG A 8 -0.90 -7.17 -8.66
CA ARG A 8 -2.06 -6.70 -7.90
C ARG A 8 -1.74 -6.67 -6.42
N VAL A 9 -2.21 -5.62 -5.75
CA VAL A 9 -2.15 -5.52 -4.29
C VAL A 9 -3.23 -6.42 -3.69
N THR A 10 -2.82 -7.39 -2.88
CA THR A 10 -3.72 -8.37 -2.23
C THR A 10 -3.98 -8.04 -0.78
N HIS A 11 -3.13 -7.22 -0.16
CA HIS A 11 -3.30 -6.78 1.22
C HIS A 11 -2.75 -5.36 1.42
N VAL A 12 -3.50 -4.53 2.15
CA VAL A 12 -3.11 -3.18 2.56
C VAL A 12 -3.27 -3.04 4.06
N GLU A 13 -2.22 -2.57 4.72
CA GLU A 13 -2.18 -2.29 6.15
C GLU A 13 -1.64 -0.87 6.34
N VAL A 14 -2.21 -0.17 7.33
CA VAL A 14 -1.71 1.14 7.79
C VAL A 14 -1.05 0.91 9.15
N GLU A 15 0.28 0.96 9.17
CA GLU A 15 1.08 0.74 10.38
C GLU A 15 0.91 1.86 11.41
N VAL A 16 0.94 3.11 10.93
CA VAL A 16 0.80 4.32 11.75
C VAL A 16 0.00 5.33 10.95
N ALA A 17 -0.91 6.02 11.62
CA ALA A 17 -1.56 7.21 11.11
C ALA A 17 -1.76 8.21 12.26
N GLU A 18 -1.61 9.50 11.97
CA GLU A 18 -1.77 10.58 12.94
C GLU A 18 -2.38 11.80 12.23
N GLY A 19 -3.12 12.63 12.97
CA GLY A 19 -3.69 13.87 12.45
C GLY A 19 -4.54 13.67 11.20
N VAL A 20 -4.13 14.29 10.08
CA VAL A 20 -4.78 14.13 8.76
C VAL A 20 -4.79 12.66 8.32
N GLY A 21 -3.73 11.92 8.63
CA GLY A 21 -3.59 10.50 8.32
C GLY A 21 -4.74 9.66 8.87
N GLU A 22 -5.19 9.94 10.10
CA GLU A 22 -6.34 9.24 10.70
C GLU A 22 -7.64 9.55 9.95
N ARG A 23 -7.85 10.82 9.56
CA ARG A 23 -9.04 11.24 8.79
C ARG A 23 -9.13 10.60 7.41
N ILE A 24 -8.00 10.19 6.83
CA ILE A 24 -7.93 9.61 5.50
C ILE A 24 -7.60 8.11 5.50
N ARG A 25 -7.52 7.46 6.67
CA ARG A 25 -7.07 6.07 6.82
C ARG A 25 -7.77 5.13 5.83
N ASP A 26 -9.09 5.15 5.77
CA ASP A 26 -9.88 4.30 4.87
C ASP A 26 -9.62 4.61 3.39
N ARG A 27 -9.46 5.90 3.06
CA ARG A 27 -9.11 6.34 1.69
C ARG A 27 -7.70 5.89 1.31
N ALA A 28 -6.76 5.92 2.24
CA ALA A 28 -5.40 5.45 2.03
C ALA A 28 -5.36 3.93 1.81
N ILE A 29 -6.20 3.16 2.54
CA ILE A 29 -6.37 1.72 2.32
C ILE A 29 -6.95 1.45 0.93
N ALA A 30 -8.04 2.12 0.56
CA ALA A 30 -8.65 1.97 -0.76
C ALA A 30 -7.67 2.33 -1.89
N ALA A 31 -6.92 3.42 -1.76
CA ALA A 31 -5.89 3.80 -2.72
C ALA A 31 -4.74 2.78 -2.81
N GLY A 32 -4.44 2.07 -1.72
CA GLY A 32 -3.48 0.99 -1.71
C GLY A 32 -3.90 -0.15 -2.64
N TYR A 33 -5.17 -0.57 -2.59
CA TYR A 33 -5.69 -1.62 -3.47
C TYR A 33 -5.76 -1.20 -4.95
N LEU A 34 -5.81 0.09 -5.24
CA LEU A 34 -5.75 0.64 -6.61
C LEU A 34 -4.33 0.76 -7.16
N THR A 35 -3.30 0.58 -6.32
CA THR A 35 -1.90 0.69 -6.75
C THR A 35 -1.52 -0.52 -7.61
N LEU A 36 -0.92 -0.27 -8.77
CA LEU A 36 -0.48 -1.32 -9.70
C LEU A 36 1.04 -1.44 -9.72
N PHE A 37 1.52 -2.67 -9.76
CA PHE A 37 2.92 -3.01 -9.96
C PHE A 37 3.07 -3.77 -11.28
N PRO A 38 4.24 -3.73 -11.95
CA PRO A 38 4.50 -4.61 -13.08
C PRO A 38 4.34 -6.08 -12.67
N PRO A 39 3.83 -6.97 -13.53
CA PRO A 39 3.86 -8.41 -13.29
C PRO A 39 5.30 -8.90 -13.07
N ASP A 40 5.48 -9.83 -12.15
CA ASP A 40 6.77 -10.43 -11.80
C ASP A 40 6.55 -11.86 -11.28
N PRO A 41 6.86 -12.88 -12.10
CA PRO A 41 6.72 -14.29 -11.70
C PRO A 41 7.51 -14.67 -10.45
N ALA A 42 8.63 -13.98 -10.16
CA ALA A 42 9.47 -14.30 -8.99
C ALA A 42 8.75 -14.03 -7.66
N ARG A 43 7.68 -13.22 -7.67
CA ARG A 43 6.87 -12.96 -6.46
C ARG A 43 6.11 -14.18 -5.96
N ALA A 44 5.98 -15.24 -6.76
CA ALA A 44 5.37 -16.49 -6.33
C ALA A 44 6.20 -17.20 -5.25
N THR A 45 7.52 -17.05 -5.30
CA THR A 45 8.48 -17.60 -4.32
C THR A 45 9.02 -16.55 -3.37
N THR A 46 9.08 -15.29 -3.82
CA THR A 46 9.64 -14.18 -3.06
C THR A 46 8.63 -13.02 -3.01
N PRO A 47 7.62 -13.07 -2.12
CA PRO A 47 6.55 -12.08 -2.08
C PRO A 47 7.09 -10.66 -1.88
N LEU A 48 6.52 -9.69 -2.61
CA LEU A 48 6.84 -8.28 -2.43
C LEU A 48 5.98 -7.68 -1.32
N ARG A 49 6.63 -7.21 -0.26
CA ARG A 49 6.03 -6.34 0.75
C ARG A 49 6.50 -4.90 0.54
N TRP A 50 5.63 -4.08 -0.04
CA TRP A 50 5.89 -2.67 -0.32
C TRP A 50 5.49 -1.77 0.86
N ARG A 51 6.40 -0.89 1.28
CA ARG A 51 6.17 0.12 2.32
C ARG A 51 6.31 1.52 1.74
N ARG A 52 5.42 2.43 2.14
CA ARG A 52 5.46 3.85 1.76
C ARG A 52 5.03 4.72 2.94
N THR A 53 5.47 5.98 2.91
CA THR A 53 5.08 7.01 3.89
C THR A 53 4.50 8.20 3.14
N LEU A 54 3.46 8.82 3.71
CA LEU A 54 2.90 10.07 3.24
C LEU A 54 3.02 11.10 4.36
N SER A 55 3.56 12.27 4.03
CA SER A 55 3.67 13.40 4.95
C SER A 55 2.79 14.53 4.45
N PHE A 56 2.05 15.15 5.35
CA PHE A 56 1.20 16.30 5.06
C PHE A 56 1.83 17.55 5.67
N ALA A 57 1.84 18.64 4.92
CA ALA A 57 2.21 19.93 5.47
C ALA A 57 1.20 20.35 6.56
N PRO A 58 1.62 21.08 7.60
CA PRO A 58 0.69 21.67 8.55
C PRO A 58 -0.28 22.62 7.83
N GLU A 59 -1.54 22.64 8.29
CA GLU A 59 -2.56 23.61 7.88
C GLU A 59 -2.25 25.01 8.43
#